data_AF-A0A8X7MYL9-F1
#
_entry.id   AF-A0A8X7MYL9-F1
#
_cell.length_a   1.000
_cell.length_b   1.000
_cell.length_c   1.000
_cell.angle_alpha   90.00
_cell.angle_beta   90.00
_cell.angle_gamma   90.00
#
_symmetry.space_group_name_H-M   'P 1'
#
loop_
_entity.id
_entity.type
_entity.pdbx_description
1 polymer ?
#
loop_
_entity_poly.entity_id
_entity_poly.type
_entity_poly.pdbx_seq_one_letter_code
_entity_poly.pdbx_strand_id
1 'polypeptide(L)'
;MPRLDLRLSEIAPFRNPTASLPRLKAEPTLETLDKALLQLCVYYAPSLLPPKIRDDLACEAAAEDSIDPIRADVNERRYAGSWLMKLIALEAGWLRDQGVSDAERENIIDRAGQVVAAEAQIDESEAEAIFRTFIFPLTFKSTGVGSSTLTFSHEAAERMQASSEAPTSPSSERHQKFVTVRLRDEPLPPSVDDQSESAGSGRPEDGVERSKLASYQAATAVGVQTWAAAAFLSDWLLKDITRLHPSLLSSAERSYSSTSHPFRTLELGAGTGLVGLALAKHFSKQQPDRAYQVCLTDIHEQVLDNLRFNVDENREDASVQPAVQMQVESLDWEEVHTCYTAGETQDIQTPQRWWSAQRGSWPSITAADCIYSPDHARWLASTMAYLLCTPDTDPDARAVMIMANRTRGRFGEWELRRSVESAFAADRASAPSERYRLTIVDRVELPRVRGLGRDDEDGYVVWTFAFRPLEKTDA
;
A
#
# COMPACT_ATOMS: atom_id res chain seq x y z
N MET A 1 17.55 2.65 -32.47
CA MET A 1 17.04 2.50 -33.87
C MET A 1 16.10 3.66 -34.21
N PRO A 2 15.86 4.04 -35.49
CA PRO A 2 14.83 5.03 -35.80
C PRO A 2 13.49 4.48 -35.31
N ARG A 3 12.72 5.29 -34.59
CA ARG A 3 11.34 4.94 -34.21
C ARG A 3 10.62 4.50 -35.46
N LEU A 4 10.06 3.29 -35.43
CA LEU A 4 9.28 2.74 -36.54
C LEU A 4 8.19 3.76 -36.88
N ASP A 5 8.26 4.30 -38.09
CA ASP A 5 7.37 5.35 -38.60
C ASP A 5 6.03 4.73 -39.03
N LEU A 6 5.45 3.93 -38.13
CA LEU A 6 4.25 3.13 -38.36
C LEU A 6 3.06 4.04 -38.64
N ARG A 7 2.22 3.64 -39.59
CA ARG A 7 0.99 4.35 -39.96
C ARG A 7 -0.22 3.66 -39.34
N LEU A 8 -1.30 4.41 -39.09
CA LEU A 8 -2.55 3.85 -38.60
C LEU A 8 -3.06 2.69 -39.49
N SER A 9 -2.86 2.78 -40.80
CA SER A 9 -3.19 1.73 -41.78
C SER A 9 -2.49 0.38 -41.55
N GLU A 10 -1.41 0.34 -40.77
CA GLU A 10 -0.69 -0.89 -40.43
C GLU A 10 -1.18 -1.53 -39.13
N ILE A 11 -1.99 -0.78 -38.36
CA ILE A 11 -2.68 -1.18 -37.12
C ILE A 11 -4.15 -1.50 -37.42
N ALA A 12 -4.78 -0.76 -38.35
CA ALA A 12 -6.07 -1.08 -38.95
C ALA A 12 -5.92 -2.37 -39.79
N PRO A 13 -6.71 -3.43 -39.51
CA PRO A 13 -8.13 -3.33 -39.20
C PRO A 13 -8.51 -3.63 -37.73
N PHE A 14 -7.78 -3.11 -36.73
CA PHE A 14 -8.17 -3.16 -35.31
C PHE A 14 -8.57 -4.58 -34.85
N ARG A 15 -7.63 -5.52 -34.94
CA ARG A 15 -7.90 -6.93 -34.61
C ARG A 15 -7.99 -7.14 -33.10
N ASN A 16 -8.83 -8.09 -32.68
CA ASN A 16 -8.88 -8.51 -31.28
C ASN A 16 -7.51 -8.94 -30.74
N PRO A 17 -7.18 -8.63 -29.47
CA PRO A 17 -5.95 -9.05 -28.80
C PRO A 17 -5.61 -10.54 -28.97
N THR A 18 -6.59 -11.44 -28.81
CA THR A 18 -6.40 -12.89 -28.95
C THR A 18 -5.95 -13.29 -30.35
N ALA A 19 -6.30 -12.52 -31.37
CA ALA A 19 -6.00 -12.79 -32.77
C ALA A 19 -4.72 -12.10 -33.28
N SER A 20 -4.22 -11.07 -32.58
CA SER A 20 -3.10 -10.25 -33.06
C SER A 20 -1.85 -10.27 -32.19
N LEU A 21 -1.96 -10.55 -30.88
CA LEU A 21 -0.80 -10.52 -30.00
C LEU A 21 0.14 -11.71 -30.25
N PRO A 22 1.47 -11.48 -30.33
CA PRO A 22 2.44 -12.55 -30.57
C PRO A 22 2.57 -13.43 -29.32
N ARG A 23 2.88 -14.72 -29.53
CA ARG A 23 3.21 -15.61 -28.42
C ARG A 23 4.59 -15.25 -27.86
N LEU A 24 4.65 -14.83 -26.60
CA LEU A 24 5.92 -14.44 -25.96
C LEU A 24 6.94 -15.60 -25.91
N LYS A 25 6.47 -16.86 -25.82
CA LYS A 25 7.33 -18.06 -25.89
C LYS A 25 8.05 -18.24 -27.24
N ALA A 26 7.60 -17.56 -28.29
CA ALA A 26 8.26 -17.57 -29.59
C ALA A 26 9.31 -16.45 -29.72
N GLU A 27 9.62 -15.76 -28.63
CA GLU A 27 10.67 -14.73 -28.54
C GLU A 27 10.54 -13.65 -29.65
N PRO A 28 9.38 -12.95 -29.71
CA PRO A 28 9.09 -12.00 -30.78
C PRO A 28 10.10 -10.85 -30.82
N THR A 29 10.34 -10.32 -32.02
CA THR A 29 11.27 -9.20 -32.23
C THR A 29 10.76 -7.90 -31.59
N LEU A 30 11.68 -6.94 -31.38
CA LEU A 30 11.35 -5.59 -30.89
C LEU A 30 10.24 -4.93 -31.73
N GLU A 31 10.33 -5.02 -33.05
CA GLU A 31 9.33 -4.48 -33.99
C GLU A 31 7.96 -5.12 -33.80
N THR A 32 7.92 -6.44 -33.58
CA THR A 32 6.66 -7.18 -33.37
C THR A 32 6.01 -6.75 -32.06
N LEU A 33 6.80 -6.55 -31.00
CA LEU A 33 6.32 -6.09 -29.70
C LEU A 33 5.84 -4.64 -29.76
N ASP A 34 6.57 -3.76 -30.42
CA ASP A 34 6.20 -2.34 -30.54
C ASP A 34 4.88 -2.20 -31.31
N LYS A 35 4.70 -2.96 -32.40
CA LYS A 35 3.43 -3.03 -33.13
C LYS A 35 2.28 -3.54 -32.27
N ALA A 36 2.51 -4.60 -31.50
CA ALA A 36 1.50 -5.17 -30.59
C ALA A 36 1.10 -4.17 -29.49
N LEU A 37 2.08 -3.47 -28.89
CA LEU A 37 1.83 -2.46 -27.87
C LEU A 37 1.10 -1.25 -28.44
N LEU A 38 1.48 -0.76 -29.62
CA LEU A 38 0.76 0.33 -30.30
C LEU A 38 -0.70 -0.05 -30.57
N GLN A 39 -0.96 -1.29 -30.96
CA GLN A 39 -2.32 -1.78 -31.14
C GLN A 39 -3.10 -1.79 -29.81
N LEU A 40 -2.49 -2.18 -28.71
CA LEU A 40 -3.13 -2.12 -27.38
C LEU A 40 -3.33 -0.67 -26.90
N CYS A 41 -2.42 0.25 -27.23
CA CYS A 41 -2.61 1.67 -26.97
C CYS A 41 -3.85 2.21 -27.68
N VAL A 42 -4.16 1.78 -28.91
CA VAL A 42 -5.41 2.17 -29.59
C VAL A 42 -6.65 1.83 -28.76
N TYR A 43 -6.66 0.70 -28.05
CA TYR A 43 -7.82 0.26 -27.27
C TYR A 43 -7.87 0.82 -25.85
N TYR A 44 -6.72 0.88 -25.18
CA TYR A 44 -6.68 1.09 -23.73
C TYR A 44 -5.92 2.34 -23.31
N ALA A 45 -5.08 2.90 -24.18
CA ALA A 45 -4.25 4.06 -23.84
C ALA A 45 -3.98 4.97 -25.06
N PRO A 46 -5.01 5.60 -25.67
CA PRO A 46 -4.84 6.37 -26.91
C PRO A 46 -3.89 7.56 -26.75
N SER A 47 -3.75 8.08 -25.53
CA SER A 47 -2.81 9.14 -25.15
C SER A 47 -1.33 8.74 -25.32
N LEU A 48 -1.02 7.44 -25.30
CA LEU A 48 0.34 6.92 -25.49
C LEU A 48 0.71 6.72 -26.97
N LEU A 49 -0.24 6.94 -27.89
CA LEU A 49 0.01 6.83 -29.32
C LEU A 49 0.92 7.97 -29.82
N PRO A 50 1.78 7.71 -30.82
CA PRO A 50 2.47 8.76 -31.55
C PRO A 50 1.47 9.80 -32.08
N PRO A 51 1.78 11.12 -32.02
CA PRO A 51 0.82 12.17 -32.39
C PRO A 51 0.17 11.95 -33.75
N LYS A 52 0.94 11.54 -34.76
CA LYS A 52 0.44 11.24 -36.09
C LYS A 52 -0.59 10.11 -36.12
N ILE A 53 -0.36 9.02 -35.38
CA ILE A 53 -1.29 7.87 -35.32
C ILE A 53 -2.56 8.28 -34.55
N ARG A 54 -2.41 9.05 -33.48
CA ARG A 54 -3.52 9.57 -32.70
C ARG A 54 -4.41 10.52 -33.51
N ASP A 55 -3.80 11.43 -34.27
CA ASP A 55 -4.51 12.39 -35.12
C ASP A 55 -5.21 11.66 -36.29
N ASP A 56 -4.53 10.69 -36.91
CA ASP A 56 -5.12 9.82 -37.93
C ASP A 56 -6.32 9.03 -37.35
N LEU A 57 -6.20 8.52 -36.12
CA LEU A 57 -7.24 7.74 -35.45
C LEU A 57 -8.48 8.61 -35.13
N ALA A 58 -8.27 9.84 -34.68
CA ALA A 58 -9.34 10.80 -34.45
C ALA A 58 -10.06 11.24 -35.73
N CYS A 59 -9.38 11.18 -36.89
CA CYS A 59 -9.99 11.48 -38.19
C CYS A 59 -10.75 10.27 -38.79
N GLU A 60 -10.56 9.07 -38.24
CA GLU A 60 -11.20 7.84 -38.72
C GLU A 60 -12.51 7.59 -37.98
N ALA A 61 -13.59 8.23 -38.45
CA ALA A 61 -14.92 8.15 -37.83
C ALA A 61 -15.50 6.72 -37.67
N ALA A 62 -14.97 5.72 -38.40
CA ALA A 62 -15.37 4.31 -38.29
C ALA A 62 -14.50 3.51 -37.28
N ALA A 63 -13.47 4.12 -36.70
CA ALA A 63 -12.58 3.46 -35.75
C ALA A 63 -13.28 3.24 -34.40
N GLU A 64 -14.06 4.21 -33.90
CA GLU A 64 -14.82 4.08 -32.65
C GLU A 64 -15.77 2.86 -32.67
N ASP A 65 -16.58 2.74 -33.74
CA ASP A 65 -17.49 1.59 -33.97
C ASP A 65 -16.76 0.23 -33.98
N SER A 66 -15.47 0.23 -34.31
CA SER A 66 -14.63 -0.97 -34.36
C SER A 66 -13.87 -1.23 -33.06
N ILE A 67 -13.51 -0.18 -32.30
CA ILE A 67 -12.70 -0.23 -31.08
C ILE A 67 -13.57 -0.50 -29.85
N ASP A 68 -14.72 0.16 -29.74
CA ASP A 68 -15.62 0.02 -28.60
C ASP A 68 -16.05 -1.43 -28.30
N PRO A 69 -16.46 -2.26 -29.29
CA PRO A 69 -16.81 -3.64 -29.01
C PRO A 69 -15.62 -4.48 -28.54
N ILE A 70 -14.40 -4.17 -28.99
CA ILE A 70 -13.17 -4.86 -28.57
C ILE A 70 -12.79 -4.44 -27.15
N ARG A 71 -12.89 -3.14 -26.85
CA ARG A 71 -12.65 -2.58 -25.52
C ARG A 71 -13.66 -3.13 -24.50
N ALA A 72 -14.92 -3.28 -24.89
CA ALA A 72 -16.00 -3.81 -24.06
C ALA A 72 -15.94 -5.33 -23.83
N ASP A 73 -15.20 -6.10 -24.65
CA ASP A 73 -15.07 -7.55 -24.47
C ASP A 73 -14.13 -7.89 -23.31
N VAL A 74 -14.72 -8.31 -22.19
CA VAL A 74 -14.02 -8.70 -20.96
C VAL A 74 -12.98 -9.80 -21.18
N ASN A 75 -13.21 -10.73 -22.10
CA ASN A 75 -12.27 -11.82 -22.36
C ASN A 75 -11.04 -11.32 -23.12
N GLU A 76 -11.24 -10.48 -24.12
CA GLU A 76 -10.15 -9.86 -24.89
C GLU A 76 -9.33 -8.91 -24.03
N ARG A 77 -10.00 -8.14 -23.17
CA ARG A 77 -9.37 -7.27 -22.18
C ARG A 77 -8.51 -8.06 -21.19
N ARG A 78 -9.08 -9.09 -20.57
CA ARG A 78 -8.35 -10.00 -19.65
C ARG A 78 -7.18 -10.70 -20.33
N TYR A 79 -7.34 -11.07 -21.61
CA TYR A 79 -6.27 -11.66 -22.39
C TYR A 79 -5.13 -10.67 -22.62
N ALA A 80 -5.44 -9.42 -23.01
CA ALA A 80 -4.48 -8.34 -23.18
C ALA A 80 -3.72 -8.03 -21.88
N GLY A 81 -4.44 -7.85 -20.77
CA GLY A 81 -3.85 -7.64 -19.44
C GLY A 81 -2.93 -8.78 -19.01
N SER A 82 -3.36 -10.04 -19.19
CA SER A 82 -2.50 -11.20 -18.91
C SER A 82 -1.27 -11.25 -19.80
N TRP A 83 -1.37 -10.86 -21.07
CA TRP A 83 -0.25 -10.82 -22.00
C TRP A 83 0.76 -9.74 -21.61
N LEU A 84 0.29 -8.53 -21.29
CA LEU A 84 1.13 -7.42 -20.84
C LEU A 84 1.86 -7.76 -19.54
N MET A 85 1.15 -8.31 -18.55
CA MET A 85 1.76 -8.74 -17.28
C MET A 85 2.82 -9.82 -17.48
N LYS A 86 2.63 -10.74 -18.45
CA LYS A 86 3.65 -11.74 -18.81
C LYS A 86 4.84 -11.11 -19.53
N LEU A 87 4.63 -10.13 -20.41
CA LEU A 87 5.71 -9.40 -21.08
C LEU A 87 6.58 -8.66 -20.06
N ILE A 88 5.94 -7.97 -19.11
CA ILE A 88 6.61 -7.27 -17.99
C ILE A 88 7.37 -8.26 -17.13
N ALA A 89 6.74 -9.37 -16.72
CA ALA A 89 7.38 -10.38 -15.88
C ALA A 89 8.56 -11.10 -16.55
N LEU A 90 8.58 -11.18 -17.88
CA LEU A 90 9.70 -11.74 -18.65
C LEU A 90 10.77 -10.69 -18.99
N GLU A 91 10.50 -9.41 -18.71
CA GLU A 91 11.36 -8.25 -18.98
C GLU A 91 11.87 -8.19 -20.43
N ALA A 92 11.18 -8.84 -21.37
CA ALA A 92 11.66 -9.08 -22.72
C ALA A 92 13.14 -9.53 -22.78
N GLY A 93 13.56 -10.42 -21.86
CA GLY A 93 14.95 -10.82 -21.68
C GLY A 93 15.62 -11.39 -22.94
N TRP A 94 14.87 -12.11 -23.77
CA TRP A 94 15.34 -12.69 -25.04
C TRP A 94 15.80 -11.63 -26.06
N LEU A 95 15.36 -10.36 -25.92
CA LEU A 95 15.80 -9.29 -26.81
C LEU A 95 17.28 -8.94 -26.62
N ARG A 96 17.87 -9.26 -25.46
CA ARG A 96 19.32 -9.12 -25.24
C ARG A 96 20.10 -10.00 -26.21
N ASP A 97 19.63 -11.24 -26.41
CA ASP A 97 20.23 -12.20 -27.34
C ASP A 97 20.02 -11.77 -28.81
N GLN A 98 19.04 -10.92 -29.07
CA GLN A 98 18.79 -10.29 -30.38
C GLN A 98 19.57 -8.99 -30.59
N GLY A 99 20.42 -8.58 -29.64
CA GLY A 99 21.26 -7.38 -29.75
C GLY A 99 20.53 -6.06 -29.50
N VAL A 100 19.35 -6.08 -28.87
CA VAL A 100 18.60 -4.88 -28.48
C VAL A 100 19.21 -4.27 -27.22
N SER A 101 19.33 -2.94 -27.18
CA SER A 101 19.89 -2.23 -26.02
C SER A 101 18.95 -2.29 -24.80
N ASP A 102 19.53 -2.16 -23.61
CA ASP A 102 18.74 -2.18 -22.36
C ASP A 102 17.76 -1.01 -22.28
N ALA A 103 18.14 0.17 -22.76
CA ALA A 103 17.23 1.31 -22.85
C ALA A 103 16.02 1.07 -23.79
N GLU A 104 16.22 0.36 -24.91
CA GLU A 104 15.12 0.02 -25.83
C GLU A 104 14.20 -1.06 -25.22
N ARG A 105 14.76 -2.02 -24.47
CA ARG A 105 13.98 -3.01 -23.72
C ARG A 105 13.17 -2.37 -22.60
N GLU A 106 13.79 -1.52 -21.80
CA GLU A 106 13.14 -0.77 -20.72
C GLU A 106 11.96 0.03 -21.25
N ASN A 107 12.12 0.73 -22.38
CA ASN A 107 11.04 1.47 -23.02
C ASN A 107 9.83 0.59 -23.41
N ILE A 108 10.06 -0.64 -23.86
CA ILE A 108 8.98 -1.61 -24.16
C ILE A 108 8.25 -2.02 -22.88
N ILE A 109 9.00 -2.30 -21.81
CA ILE A 109 8.43 -2.71 -20.53
C ILE A 109 7.67 -1.55 -19.86
N ASP A 110 8.23 -0.35 -19.90
CA ASP A 110 7.59 0.87 -19.40
C ASP A 110 6.29 1.15 -20.15
N ARG A 111 6.30 1.05 -21.49
CA ARG A 111 5.09 1.20 -22.30
C ARG A 111 4.05 0.13 -21.98
N ALA A 112 4.47 -1.13 -21.82
CA ALA A 112 3.56 -2.20 -21.39
C ALA A 112 2.94 -1.90 -20.02
N GLY A 113 3.73 -1.40 -19.06
CA GLY A 113 3.25 -1.00 -17.74
C GLY A 113 2.27 0.18 -17.79
N GLN A 114 2.52 1.16 -18.66
CA GLN A 114 1.61 2.29 -18.88
C GLN A 114 0.27 1.82 -19.48
N VAL A 115 0.28 0.87 -20.42
CA VAL A 115 -0.95 0.30 -20.99
C VAL A 115 -1.72 -0.51 -19.95
N VAL A 116 -1.06 -1.27 -19.07
CA VAL A 116 -1.72 -1.97 -17.95
C VAL A 116 -2.38 -0.98 -16.99
N ALA A 117 -1.69 0.11 -16.65
CA ALA A 117 -2.26 1.13 -15.77
C ALA A 117 -3.50 1.80 -16.38
N ALA A 118 -3.45 2.12 -17.68
CA ALA A 118 -4.58 2.71 -18.39
C ALA A 118 -5.75 1.71 -18.58
N GLU A 119 -5.47 0.43 -18.83
CA GLU A 119 -6.49 -0.62 -18.90
C GLU A 119 -7.19 -0.84 -17.56
N ALA A 120 -6.43 -0.84 -16.46
CA ALA A 120 -7.00 -0.90 -15.11
C ALA A 120 -7.92 0.31 -14.81
N GLN A 121 -7.57 1.50 -15.30
CA GLN A 121 -8.41 2.70 -15.15
C GLN A 121 -9.74 2.61 -15.92
N ILE A 122 -9.80 1.86 -17.03
CA ILE A 122 -11.06 1.61 -17.76
C ILE A 122 -11.98 0.70 -16.93
N ASP A 123 -11.44 -0.24 -16.17
CA ASP A 123 -12.21 -1.06 -15.22
C ASP A 123 -12.58 -0.25 -13.95
N GLU A 124 -11.69 0.63 -13.48
CA GLU A 124 -11.83 1.39 -12.24
C GLU A 124 -12.68 2.67 -12.36
N SER A 125 -12.75 3.30 -13.54
CA SER A 125 -13.64 4.46 -13.80
C SER A 125 -15.13 4.08 -13.81
N GLU A 126 -15.44 2.80 -14.04
CA GLU A 126 -16.78 2.21 -13.84
C GLU A 126 -16.89 1.44 -12.50
N ALA A 127 -15.81 1.30 -11.72
CA ALA A 127 -15.82 0.55 -10.48
C ALA A 127 -16.42 1.35 -9.32
N GLU A 128 -17.47 0.82 -8.71
CA GLU A 128 -18.00 1.33 -7.46
C GLU A 128 -17.05 1.03 -6.28
N ALA A 129 -17.10 1.88 -5.25
CA ALA A 129 -16.35 1.65 -4.01
C ALA A 129 -16.71 0.28 -3.41
N ILE A 130 -15.69 -0.51 -3.06
CA ILE A 130 -15.86 -1.86 -2.54
C ILE A 130 -15.89 -1.79 -1.02
N PHE A 131 -16.97 -2.28 -0.41
CA PHE A 131 -17.04 -2.43 1.04
C PHE A 131 -16.60 -3.83 1.46
N ARG A 132 -15.59 -3.91 2.32
CA ARG A 132 -15.07 -5.16 2.90
C ARG A 132 -15.33 -5.22 4.39
N THR A 133 -15.64 -6.41 4.88
CA THR A 133 -15.74 -6.67 6.32
C THR A 133 -14.65 -7.65 6.73
N PHE A 134 -13.74 -7.20 7.59
CA PHE A 134 -12.68 -7.99 8.18
C PHE A 134 -13.09 -8.48 9.56
N ILE A 135 -12.87 -9.76 9.85
CA ILE A 135 -13.22 -10.38 11.13
C ILE A 135 -11.98 -11.09 11.68
N PHE A 136 -11.57 -10.68 12.88
CA PHE A 136 -10.37 -11.17 13.57
C PHE A 136 -10.78 -11.91 14.86
N PRO A 137 -10.66 -13.25 14.91
CA PRO A 137 -10.93 -14.02 16.12
C PRO A 137 -9.90 -13.72 17.22
N LEU A 138 -10.38 -13.44 18.44
CA LEU A 138 -9.57 -13.22 19.64
C LEU A 138 -9.34 -14.52 20.44
N THR A 139 -10.15 -15.57 20.22
CA THR A 139 -9.94 -16.88 20.85
C THR A 139 -9.27 -17.86 19.90
N PHE A 140 -8.13 -18.40 20.32
CA PHE A 140 -7.40 -19.39 19.54
C PHE A 140 -7.80 -20.81 19.96
N LYS A 141 -8.26 -21.64 19.01
CA LYS A 141 -8.21 -23.10 19.18
C LYS A 141 -6.87 -23.55 18.64
N SER A 142 -6.02 -24.09 19.51
CA SER A 142 -4.77 -24.72 19.09
C SER A 142 -5.08 -25.88 18.16
N THR A 143 -4.91 -25.69 16.86
CA THR A 143 -5.03 -26.74 15.85
C THR A 143 -3.71 -27.49 15.74
N GLY A 144 -3.28 -28.14 16.83
CA GLY A 144 -2.17 -29.10 16.81
C GLY A 144 -0.78 -28.54 16.46
N VAL A 145 0.24 -29.32 16.79
CA VAL A 145 1.65 -28.99 16.51
C VAL A 145 1.85 -28.95 14.99
N GLY A 146 2.06 -27.75 14.43
CA GLY A 146 2.42 -27.55 13.02
C GLY A 146 1.42 -26.83 12.13
N SER A 147 0.25 -26.41 12.64
CA SER A 147 -0.71 -25.60 11.85
C SER A 147 -0.79 -24.17 12.39
N SER A 148 0.14 -23.32 11.96
CA SER A 148 0.00 -21.86 11.99
C SER A 148 -0.83 -21.38 10.79
N THR A 149 -1.89 -22.12 10.45
CA THR A 149 -2.76 -21.72 9.34
C THR A 149 -3.62 -20.57 9.81
N LEU A 150 -3.23 -19.37 9.38
CA LEU A 150 -4.03 -18.15 9.35
C LEU A 150 -5.36 -18.48 8.66
N THR A 151 -6.34 -18.92 9.43
CA THR A 151 -7.67 -19.24 8.93
C THR A 151 -8.43 -17.93 8.81
N PHE A 152 -8.13 -17.17 7.75
CA PHE A 152 -9.07 -16.21 7.17
C PHE A 152 -10.23 -17.00 6.55
N SER A 153 -10.97 -17.77 7.35
CA SER A 153 -12.09 -18.54 6.83
C SER A 153 -13.29 -17.61 6.70
N HIS A 154 -13.55 -17.16 5.47
CA HIS A 154 -14.81 -16.54 5.05
C HIS A 154 -16.02 -17.34 5.58
N GLU A 155 -15.91 -18.68 5.60
CA GLU A 155 -16.91 -19.59 6.15
C GLU A 155 -17.20 -19.41 7.65
N ALA A 156 -16.22 -19.01 8.48
CA ALA A 156 -16.47 -18.78 9.91
C ALA A 156 -17.18 -17.46 10.16
N ALA A 157 -16.93 -16.47 9.32
CA ALA A 157 -17.65 -15.19 9.30
C ALA A 157 -19.10 -15.38 8.85
N GLU A 158 -19.34 -16.07 7.74
CA GLU A 158 -20.67 -16.35 7.20
C GLU A 158 -21.53 -17.22 8.13
N ARG A 159 -20.96 -18.30 8.68
CA ARG A 159 -21.66 -19.16 9.65
C ARG A 159 -22.03 -18.41 10.94
N MET A 160 -21.30 -17.35 11.29
CA MET A 160 -21.56 -16.57 12.50
C MET A 160 -22.46 -15.35 12.27
N GLN A 161 -22.40 -14.69 11.11
CA GLN A 161 -23.42 -13.71 10.71
C GLN A 161 -24.82 -14.34 10.72
N ALA A 162 -24.94 -15.57 10.19
CA ALA A 162 -26.18 -16.34 10.25
C ALA A 162 -26.65 -16.66 11.69
N SER A 163 -25.77 -16.61 12.69
CA SER A 163 -26.11 -16.84 14.11
C SER A 163 -26.37 -15.54 14.90
N SER A 164 -25.94 -14.39 14.37
CA SER A 164 -26.13 -13.06 14.99
C SER A 164 -27.53 -12.48 14.76
N GLU A 165 -28.32 -13.03 13.84
CA GLU A 165 -29.72 -12.64 13.61
C GLU A 165 -30.70 -13.25 14.63
N ALA A 166 -30.22 -14.10 15.54
CA ALA A 166 -31.02 -14.59 16.66
C ALA A 166 -30.95 -13.60 17.84
N PRO A 167 -32.09 -13.17 18.42
CA PRO A 167 -32.07 -12.23 19.54
C PRO A 167 -31.54 -12.94 20.79
N THR A 168 -30.25 -12.75 21.11
CA THR A 168 -29.67 -13.18 22.39
C THR A 168 -29.70 -12.04 23.39
N SER A 169 -30.13 -12.36 24.60
CA SER A 169 -30.35 -11.44 25.71
C SER A 169 -29.15 -10.51 26.03
N PRO A 170 -29.40 -9.28 26.56
CA PRO A 170 -28.39 -8.22 26.72
C PRO A 170 -27.22 -8.54 27.67
N SER A 171 -27.31 -9.62 28.45
CA SER A 171 -26.31 -9.98 29.46
C SER A 171 -25.09 -10.74 28.91
N SER A 172 -25.07 -11.06 27.60
CA SER A 172 -24.05 -11.93 26.99
C SER A 172 -23.07 -11.23 26.02
N GLU A 173 -23.28 -9.94 25.71
CA GLU A 173 -22.43 -9.16 24.77
C GLU A 173 -21.03 -8.83 25.31
N ARG A 174 -20.80 -8.96 26.62
CA ARG A 174 -19.58 -8.49 27.29
C ARG A 174 -18.31 -9.32 26.99
N HIS A 175 -18.38 -10.31 26.11
CA HIS A 175 -17.25 -11.15 25.69
C HIS A 175 -17.31 -11.48 24.18
N GLN A 176 -17.45 -10.49 23.31
CA GLN A 176 -17.27 -10.74 21.87
C GLN A 176 -15.86 -11.27 21.60
N LYS A 177 -15.77 -12.53 21.15
CA LYS A 177 -14.52 -13.28 20.89
C LYS A 177 -13.84 -12.89 19.58
N PHE A 178 -14.17 -11.75 19.01
CA PHE A 178 -13.66 -11.31 17.71
C PHE A 178 -13.71 -9.78 17.60
N VAL A 179 -12.91 -9.23 16.70
CA VAL A 179 -12.96 -7.82 16.26
C VAL A 179 -13.49 -7.81 14.82
N THR A 180 -14.41 -6.90 14.51
CA THR A 180 -14.96 -6.74 13.16
C THR A 180 -14.71 -5.33 12.67
N VAL A 181 -14.02 -5.15 11.55
CA VAL A 181 -13.75 -3.83 10.93
C VAL A 181 -14.42 -3.79 9.56
N ARG A 182 -15.18 -2.73 9.28
CA ARG A 182 -15.79 -2.50 7.96
C ARG A 182 -15.01 -1.41 7.24
N LEU A 183 -14.51 -1.67 6.04
CA LEU A 183 -13.73 -0.70 5.29
C LEU A 183 -14.35 -0.47 3.93
N ARG A 184 -14.21 0.76 3.45
CA ARG A 184 -14.40 1.14 2.05
C ARG A 184 -13.04 1.20 1.39
N ASP A 185 -12.86 0.40 0.33
CA ASP A 185 -11.82 0.57 -0.66
C ASP A 185 -12.40 1.48 -1.75
N GLU A 186 -11.86 2.70 -1.90
CA GLU A 186 -12.21 3.55 -3.03
C GLU A 186 -11.50 3.07 -4.30
N PRO A 187 -12.11 3.27 -5.49
CA PRO A 187 -11.38 3.08 -6.74
C PRO A 187 -10.18 4.04 -6.78
N LEU A 188 -9.12 3.66 -7.49
CA LEU A 188 -8.02 4.59 -7.69
C LEU A 188 -8.54 5.81 -8.48
N PRO A 189 -8.04 7.02 -8.18
CA PRO A 189 -8.46 8.20 -8.92
C PRO A 189 -8.26 7.98 -10.42
N PRO A 190 -9.25 8.34 -11.25
CA PRO A 190 -9.12 8.24 -12.70
C PRO A 190 -7.93 9.08 -13.15
N SER A 191 -7.27 8.68 -14.23
CA SER A 191 -6.35 9.61 -14.89
C SER A 191 -7.15 10.81 -15.37
N VAL A 192 -6.73 12.03 -15.00
CA VAL A 192 -7.49 13.24 -15.24
C VAL A 192 -7.46 13.61 -16.74
N ASP A 193 -8.23 12.91 -17.56
CA ASP A 193 -8.55 13.33 -18.93
C ASP A 193 -10.07 13.52 -19.15
N ASP A 194 -10.94 13.01 -18.26
CA ASP A 194 -12.40 12.98 -18.52
C ASP A 194 -13.26 14.12 -17.93
N GLN A 195 -12.68 15.15 -17.29
CA GLN A 195 -13.47 16.28 -16.73
C GLN A 195 -13.13 17.67 -17.26
N SER A 196 -12.43 17.80 -18.39
CA SER A 196 -12.25 19.12 -19.01
C SER A 196 -12.39 19.14 -20.54
N GLU A 197 -13.43 18.47 -21.06
CA GLU A 197 -14.00 18.90 -22.36
C GLU A 197 -14.83 20.17 -22.21
N SER A 198 -14.21 21.24 -21.70
CA SER A 198 -14.59 22.59 -22.12
C SER A 198 -13.45 23.56 -21.87
N ALA A 199 -12.99 24.14 -22.98
CA ALA A 199 -12.08 25.28 -23.11
C ALA A 199 -10.56 24.99 -23.13
N GLY A 200 -10.00 25.03 -24.35
CA GLY A 200 -8.76 25.75 -24.60
C GLY A 200 -7.69 24.96 -25.35
N SER A 201 -7.20 25.57 -26.43
CA SER A 201 -6.10 25.14 -27.29
C SER A 201 -4.75 24.98 -26.55
N GLY A 202 -4.59 23.92 -25.77
CA GLY A 202 -3.32 23.55 -25.13
C GLY A 202 -2.32 22.95 -26.13
N ARG A 203 -1.02 23.13 -25.89
CA ARG A 203 0.03 22.54 -26.75
C ARG A 203 0.11 21.03 -26.50
N PRO A 204 0.48 20.21 -27.49
CA PRO A 204 0.58 18.75 -27.34
C PRO A 204 1.58 18.27 -26.27
N GLU A 205 2.54 19.12 -25.85
CA GLU A 205 3.45 18.83 -24.73
C GLU A 205 2.72 18.81 -23.38
N ASP A 206 1.64 19.59 -23.21
CA ASP A 206 0.85 19.67 -21.98
C ASP A 206 0.07 18.37 -21.71
N GLY A 207 -0.29 17.61 -22.75
CA GLY A 207 -1.04 16.35 -22.61
C GLY A 207 -0.20 15.18 -22.10
N VAL A 208 1.07 15.11 -22.51
CA VAL A 208 2.00 14.06 -22.03
C VAL A 208 2.38 14.30 -20.57
N GLU A 209 2.57 15.57 -20.17
CA GLU A 209 2.81 15.92 -18.77
C GLU A 209 1.58 15.67 -17.88
N ARG A 210 0.36 15.95 -18.38
CA ARG A 210 -0.89 15.61 -17.67
C ARG A 210 -1.07 14.11 -17.48
N SER A 211 -0.83 13.29 -18.50
CA SER A 211 -0.94 11.82 -18.39
C SER A 211 0.08 11.22 -17.42
N LYS A 212 1.32 11.75 -17.41
CA LYS A 212 2.33 11.38 -16.40
C LYS A 212 1.91 11.80 -14.99
N LEU A 213 1.37 13.01 -14.83
CA LEU A 213 0.88 13.52 -13.56
C LEU A 213 -0.29 12.69 -13.02
N ALA A 214 -1.22 12.32 -13.89
CA ALA A 214 -2.35 11.46 -13.58
C ALA A 214 -1.92 10.04 -13.15
N SER A 215 -0.95 9.45 -13.85
CA SER A 215 -0.37 8.15 -13.49
C SER A 215 0.39 8.22 -12.16
N TYR A 216 1.08 9.33 -11.91
CA TYR A 216 1.74 9.61 -10.64
C TYR A 216 0.72 9.75 -9.50
N GLN A 217 -0.37 10.48 -9.71
CA GLN A 217 -1.46 10.62 -8.74
C GLN A 217 -2.10 9.28 -8.38
N ALA A 218 -2.38 8.42 -9.36
CA ALA A 218 -2.88 7.07 -9.11
C ALA A 218 -1.86 6.21 -8.35
N ALA A 219 -0.58 6.28 -8.71
CA ALA A 219 0.49 5.56 -8.02
C ALA A 219 0.71 6.05 -6.57
N THR A 220 0.43 7.33 -6.28
CA THR A 220 0.50 7.87 -4.91
C THR A 220 -0.80 7.68 -4.12
N ALA A 221 -1.91 7.37 -4.78
CA ALA A 221 -3.21 7.15 -4.15
C ALA A 221 -3.50 5.68 -3.81
N VAL A 222 -2.57 4.73 -4.05
CA VAL A 222 -2.76 3.29 -3.79
C VAL A 222 -3.17 2.92 -2.36
N GLY A 223 -3.02 3.85 -1.41
CA GLY A 223 -3.51 3.71 -0.04
C GLY A 223 -5.04 3.68 0.10
N VAL A 224 -5.82 4.01 -0.95
CA VAL A 224 -7.29 3.90 -0.92
C VAL A 224 -7.78 2.44 -0.95
N GLN A 225 -6.89 1.49 -1.26
CA GLN A 225 -7.17 0.06 -1.29
C GLN A 225 -6.53 -0.67 -0.10
N THR A 226 -7.23 -1.68 0.44
CA THR A 226 -6.71 -2.49 1.54
C THR A 226 -5.77 -3.60 1.05
N TRP A 227 -4.50 -3.55 1.48
CA TRP A 227 -3.47 -4.55 1.14
C TRP A 227 -3.47 -5.73 2.11
N ALA A 228 -3.14 -6.93 1.60
CA ALA A 228 -3.14 -8.17 2.39
C ALA A 228 -2.24 -8.12 3.64
N ALA A 229 -1.10 -7.43 3.55
CA ALA A 229 -0.19 -7.26 4.68
C ALA A 229 -0.86 -6.59 5.88
N ALA A 230 -1.76 -5.62 5.68
CA ALA A 230 -2.51 -4.97 6.76
C ALA A 230 -3.42 -5.98 7.48
N ALA A 231 -4.07 -6.89 6.74
CA ALA A 231 -4.88 -7.95 7.33
C ALA A 231 -4.01 -8.93 8.12
N PHE A 232 -2.84 -9.30 7.61
CA PHE A 232 -1.88 -10.15 8.32
C PHE A 232 -1.37 -9.51 9.60
N LEU A 233 -0.95 -8.24 9.55
CA LEU A 233 -0.45 -7.55 10.74
C LEU A 233 -1.54 -7.39 11.80
N SER A 234 -2.77 -7.06 11.38
CA SER A 234 -3.92 -6.98 12.28
C SER A 234 -4.15 -8.30 13.01
N ASP A 235 -4.26 -9.40 12.28
CA ASP A 235 -4.46 -10.73 12.88
C ASP A 235 -3.27 -11.14 13.76
N TRP A 236 -2.04 -10.87 13.32
CA TRP A 236 -0.82 -11.19 14.05
C TRP A 236 -0.71 -10.42 15.38
N LEU A 237 -1.06 -9.13 15.40
CA LEU A 237 -1.07 -8.32 16.62
C LEU A 237 -2.23 -8.70 17.54
N LEU A 238 -3.43 -8.91 17.02
CA LEU A 238 -4.61 -9.20 17.84
C LEU A 238 -4.56 -10.59 18.52
N LYS A 239 -3.82 -11.54 17.94
CA LYS A 239 -3.56 -12.85 18.57
C LYS A 239 -2.67 -12.77 19.80
N ASP A 240 -1.83 -11.74 19.87
CA ASP A 240 -0.92 -11.53 20.98
C ASP A 240 -0.54 -10.05 21.04
N ILE A 241 -1.35 -9.30 21.79
CA ILE A 241 -1.25 -7.85 21.89
C ILE A 241 0.07 -7.38 22.52
N THR A 242 0.83 -8.28 23.17
CA THR A 242 2.16 -7.94 23.71
C THR A 242 3.19 -7.64 22.62
N ARG A 243 2.94 -8.13 21.41
CA ARG A 243 3.75 -7.81 20.23
C ARG A 243 3.70 -6.33 19.92
N LEU A 244 2.58 -5.68 20.24
CA LEU A 244 2.44 -4.23 20.14
C LEU A 244 3.14 -3.55 21.31
N HIS A 245 2.86 -3.98 22.55
CA HIS A 245 3.51 -3.48 23.75
C HIS A 245 3.24 -4.40 24.99
N PRO A 246 4.24 -4.81 25.78
CA PRO A 246 4.09 -5.70 26.93
C PRO A 246 3.13 -5.18 28.01
N SER A 247 3.11 -3.86 28.22
CA SER A 247 2.21 -3.23 29.20
C SER A 247 0.72 -3.45 28.89
N LEU A 248 0.37 -3.93 27.69
CA LEU A 248 -1.02 -4.21 27.31
C LEU A 248 -1.57 -5.49 27.98
N LEU A 249 -0.72 -6.37 28.51
CA LEU A 249 -1.15 -7.47 29.39
C LEU A 249 -1.06 -7.14 30.89
N SER A 250 -0.14 -6.27 31.29
CA SER A 250 0.10 -6.01 32.71
C SER A 250 -0.99 -5.13 33.32
N SER A 251 -1.62 -5.64 34.38
CA SER A 251 -2.48 -4.83 35.27
C SER A 251 -1.67 -4.09 36.34
N ALA A 252 -0.39 -4.44 36.50
CA ALA A 252 0.51 -3.90 37.51
C ALA A 252 1.37 -2.78 36.90
N GLU A 253 1.30 -1.60 37.51
CA GLU A 253 1.93 -0.32 37.11
C GLU A 253 1.46 0.20 35.74
N ARG A 254 0.32 0.89 35.76
CA ARG A 254 -0.26 1.54 34.59
C ARG A 254 0.47 2.87 34.31
N SER A 255 1.62 2.84 33.63
CA SER A 255 2.24 4.05 33.05
C SER A 255 1.26 4.84 32.17
N TYR A 256 0.24 4.15 31.65
CA TYR A 256 -0.85 4.67 30.83
C TYR A 256 -2.21 4.39 31.49
N SER A 257 -2.55 5.11 32.56
CA SER A 257 -3.74 4.85 33.40
C SER A 257 -4.88 5.85 33.27
N SER A 258 -4.67 7.00 32.64
CA SER A 258 -5.65 8.09 32.66
C SER A 258 -5.93 8.61 31.26
N THR A 259 -7.07 9.29 31.10
CA THR A 259 -7.37 10.06 29.88
C THR A 259 -6.36 11.19 29.62
N SER A 260 -5.65 11.64 30.66
CA SER A 260 -4.55 12.61 30.52
C SER A 260 -3.24 11.98 30.04
N HIS A 261 -3.08 10.66 30.19
CA HIS A 261 -1.92 9.88 29.76
C HIS A 261 -2.38 8.53 29.17
N PRO A 262 -3.08 8.55 28.01
CA PRO A 262 -3.58 7.33 27.38
C PRO A 262 -2.42 6.51 26.83
N PHE A 263 -2.63 5.21 26.60
CA PHE A 263 -1.71 4.42 25.78
C PHE A 263 -1.90 4.85 24.32
N ARG A 264 -0.82 5.27 23.67
CA ARG A 264 -0.86 5.85 22.33
C ARG A 264 -0.24 4.89 21.32
N THR A 265 -0.90 4.67 20.20
CA THR A 265 -0.33 3.93 19.06
C THR A 265 -0.54 4.72 17.77
N LEU A 266 0.47 4.67 16.90
CA LEU A 266 0.51 5.39 15.64
C LEU A 266 0.63 4.42 14.47
N GLU A 267 -0.24 4.52 13.47
CA GLU A 267 -0.08 3.80 12.21
C GLU A 267 0.52 4.74 11.16
N LEU A 268 1.69 4.36 10.61
CA LEU A 268 2.36 5.06 9.52
C LEU A 268 1.96 4.42 8.19
N GLY A 269 1.44 5.23 7.26
CA GLY A 269 1.02 4.75 5.94
C GLY A 269 -0.21 3.88 6.10
N ALA A 270 -1.21 4.41 6.80
CA ALA A 270 -2.37 3.67 7.24
C ALA A 270 -3.23 3.18 6.06
N GLY A 271 -3.17 3.85 4.90
CA GLY A 271 -4.04 3.55 3.77
C GLY A 271 -5.51 3.61 4.19
N THR A 272 -6.19 2.46 4.15
CA THR A 272 -7.60 2.34 4.59
C THR A 272 -7.78 2.31 6.11
N GLY A 273 -6.70 2.13 6.88
CA GLY A 273 -6.69 2.17 8.35
C GLY A 273 -6.96 0.83 9.05
N LEU A 274 -6.87 -0.30 8.33
CA LEU A 274 -7.27 -1.61 8.86
C LEU A 274 -6.58 -1.96 10.20
N VAL A 275 -5.27 -1.74 10.32
CA VAL A 275 -4.51 -2.15 11.52
C VAL A 275 -4.94 -1.34 12.72
N GLY A 276 -4.93 -0.02 12.63
CA GLY A 276 -5.28 0.86 13.73
C GLY A 276 -6.77 0.76 14.10
N LEU A 277 -7.68 0.56 13.14
CA LEU A 277 -9.10 0.32 13.42
C LEU A 277 -9.33 -1.02 14.12
N ALA A 278 -8.61 -2.07 13.73
CA ALA A 278 -8.65 -3.35 14.42
C ALA A 278 -8.13 -3.25 15.85
N LEU A 279 -7.05 -2.50 16.07
CA LEU A 279 -6.51 -2.20 17.41
C LEU A 279 -7.51 -1.39 18.24
N ALA A 280 -8.14 -0.36 17.67
CA ALA A 280 -9.14 0.45 18.37
C ALA A 280 -10.31 -0.39 18.88
N LYS A 281 -10.88 -1.25 18.03
CA LYS A 281 -11.95 -2.18 18.42
C LYS A 281 -11.51 -3.27 19.37
N HIS A 282 -10.22 -3.62 19.37
CA HIS A 282 -9.67 -4.48 20.40
C HIS A 282 -9.62 -3.75 21.74
N PHE A 283 -9.09 -2.52 21.76
CA PHE A 283 -8.95 -1.71 22.96
C PHE A 283 -10.29 -1.33 23.61
N SER A 284 -11.34 -1.04 22.83
CA SER A 284 -12.67 -0.74 23.38
C SER A 284 -13.27 -1.90 24.19
N LYS A 285 -12.88 -3.13 23.84
CA LYS A 285 -13.25 -4.38 24.53
C LYS A 285 -12.36 -4.71 25.73
N GLN A 286 -11.24 -4.00 25.91
CA GLN A 286 -10.33 -4.21 27.02
C GLN A 286 -10.80 -3.47 28.30
N GLN A 287 -9.93 -3.41 29.31
CA GLN A 287 -10.28 -2.89 30.63
C GLN A 287 -10.83 -1.46 30.57
N PRO A 288 -11.99 -1.18 31.19
CA PRO A 288 -12.65 0.13 31.13
C PRO A 288 -11.84 1.26 31.76
N ASP A 289 -10.85 0.94 32.59
CA ASP A 289 -10.05 1.94 33.31
C ASP A 289 -8.79 2.40 32.55
N ARG A 290 -8.55 1.91 31.33
CA ARG A 290 -7.40 2.33 30.52
C ARG A 290 -7.87 3.18 29.35
N ALA A 291 -7.29 4.37 29.23
CA ALA A 291 -7.51 5.22 28.07
C ALA A 291 -6.56 4.84 26.94
N TYR A 292 -7.06 4.87 25.71
CA TYR A 292 -6.31 4.53 24.50
C TYR A 292 -6.47 5.64 23.46
N GLN A 293 -5.40 5.90 22.73
CA GLN A 293 -5.39 6.79 21.57
C GLN A 293 -4.75 6.06 20.38
N VAL A 294 -5.43 6.09 19.25
CA VAL A 294 -4.94 5.57 17.98
C VAL A 294 -4.88 6.73 16.98
N CYS A 295 -3.71 7.00 16.44
CA CYS A 295 -3.53 7.95 15.35
C CYS A 295 -3.19 7.22 14.07
N LEU A 296 -3.93 7.50 13.00
CA LEU A 296 -3.73 6.93 11.68
C LEU A 296 -3.15 8.03 10.78
N THR A 297 -2.03 7.76 10.13
CA THR A 297 -1.35 8.77 9.32
C THR A 297 -1.10 8.29 7.91
N ASP A 298 -1.28 9.22 6.98
CA ASP A 298 -0.95 9.08 5.57
C ASP A 298 -0.59 10.47 5.00
N ILE A 299 -0.14 10.54 3.76
CA ILE A 299 0.22 11.81 3.12
C ILE A 299 -0.82 12.24 2.08
N HIS A 300 -1.43 11.29 1.38
CA HIS A 300 -2.26 11.60 0.21
C HIS A 300 -3.67 12.03 0.62
N GLU A 301 -4.15 13.18 0.15
CA GLU A 301 -5.42 13.77 0.58
C GLU A 301 -6.63 12.84 0.39
N GLN A 302 -6.73 12.17 -0.77
CA GLN A 302 -7.82 11.20 -1.00
C GLN A 302 -7.75 9.98 -0.07
N VAL A 303 -6.53 9.53 0.26
CA VAL A 303 -6.35 8.43 1.22
C VAL A 303 -6.79 8.89 2.59
N LEU A 304 -6.43 10.11 3.00
CA LEU A 304 -6.87 10.71 4.26
C LEU A 304 -8.39 10.89 4.34
N ASP A 305 -9.05 11.27 3.24
CA ASP A 305 -10.51 11.41 3.19
C ASP A 305 -11.20 10.04 3.30
N ASN A 306 -10.72 9.03 2.57
CA ASN A 306 -11.24 7.67 2.71
C ASN A 306 -10.96 7.08 4.10
N LEU A 307 -9.80 7.38 4.68
CA LEU A 307 -9.44 6.97 6.03
C LEU A 307 -10.34 7.59 7.09
N ARG A 308 -10.69 8.89 6.96
CA ARG A 308 -11.68 9.56 7.84
C ARG A 308 -13.06 8.91 7.71
N PHE A 309 -13.49 8.60 6.49
CA PHE A 309 -14.73 7.85 6.27
C PHE A 309 -14.70 6.49 6.99
N ASN A 310 -13.62 5.73 6.84
CA ASN A 310 -13.47 4.42 7.50
C ASN A 310 -13.42 4.54 9.03
N VAL A 311 -12.79 5.58 9.58
CA VAL A 311 -12.83 5.86 11.03
C VAL A 311 -14.26 6.10 11.49
N ASP A 312 -15.01 6.95 10.78
CA ASP A 312 -16.39 7.29 11.10
C ASP A 312 -17.32 6.07 11.04
N GLU A 313 -17.19 5.22 10.02
CA GLU A 313 -17.95 3.97 9.83
C GLU A 313 -17.69 2.94 10.94
N ASN A 314 -16.55 3.03 11.63
CA ASN A 314 -16.17 2.10 12.70
C ASN A 314 -16.28 2.70 14.10
N ARG A 315 -16.80 3.93 14.26
CA ARG A 315 -17.03 4.50 15.58
C ARG A 315 -18.05 3.68 16.35
N GLU A 316 -17.68 3.29 17.57
CA GLU A 316 -18.62 2.67 18.50
C GLU A 316 -19.41 3.76 19.23
N ASP A 317 -20.66 3.46 19.58
CA ASP A 317 -21.49 4.36 20.36
C ASP A 317 -20.88 4.54 21.76
N ALA A 318 -20.48 5.78 22.07
CA ALA A 318 -19.85 6.15 23.33
C ALA A 318 -20.75 5.87 24.56
N SER A 319 -22.05 5.63 24.37
CA SER A 319 -22.96 5.21 25.43
C SER A 319 -22.77 3.75 25.88
N VAL A 320 -22.06 2.92 25.10
CA VAL A 320 -21.95 1.46 25.32
C VAL A 320 -20.54 1.00 25.70
N GLN A 321 -19.48 1.66 25.22
CA GLN A 321 -18.08 1.25 25.44
C GLN A 321 -17.17 2.44 25.79
N PRO A 322 -16.06 2.22 26.54
CA PRO A 322 -15.07 3.27 26.78
C PRO A 322 -14.50 3.76 25.45
N ALA A 323 -14.60 5.07 25.20
CA ALA A 323 -14.23 5.65 23.92
C ALA A 323 -12.70 5.64 23.73
N VAL A 324 -12.22 4.84 22.77
CA VAL A 324 -10.86 4.95 22.23
C VAL A 324 -10.78 6.24 21.41
N GLN A 325 -9.79 7.09 21.68
CA GLN A 325 -9.61 8.31 20.91
C GLN A 325 -8.97 8.01 19.56
N MET A 326 -9.71 8.22 18.47
CA MET A 326 -9.23 8.08 17.10
C MET A 326 -8.82 9.43 16.51
N GLN A 327 -7.68 9.48 15.82
CA GLN A 327 -7.21 10.65 15.08
C GLN A 327 -6.74 10.24 13.68
N VAL A 328 -6.93 11.14 12.70
CA VAL A 328 -6.42 10.99 11.34
C VAL A 328 -5.63 12.24 11.01
N GLU A 329 -4.35 12.09 10.71
CA GLU A 329 -3.42 13.21 10.53
C GLU A 329 -2.56 13.03 9.27
N SER A 330 -2.19 14.15 8.65
CA SER A 330 -1.27 14.13 7.51
C SER A 330 0.18 14.04 8.00
N LEU A 331 0.97 13.15 7.41
CA LEU A 331 2.37 12.96 7.77
C LEU A 331 3.22 12.60 6.55
N ASP A 332 4.16 13.48 6.23
CA ASP A 332 5.16 13.27 5.17
C ASP A 332 6.48 12.77 5.77
N TRP A 333 6.88 11.54 5.44
CA TRP A 333 8.12 10.95 5.94
C TRP A 333 9.37 11.61 5.37
N GLU A 334 9.30 12.15 4.15
CA GLU A 334 10.43 12.86 3.53
C GLU A 334 10.69 14.14 4.31
N GLU A 335 9.65 14.91 4.63
CA GLU A 335 9.75 16.12 5.46
C GLU A 335 10.37 15.81 6.84
N VAL A 336 9.87 14.77 7.52
CA VAL A 336 10.43 14.33 8.82
C VAL A 336 11.88 13.89 8.67
N HIS A 337 12.22 13.16 7.60
CA HIS A 337 13.57 12.69 7.34
C HIS A 337 14.56 13.83 7.11
N THR A 338 14.19 14.81 6.29
CA THR A 338 15.01 16.00 6.05
C THR A 338 15.25 16.75 7.36
N CYS A 339 14.23 16.95 8.18
CA CYS A 339 14.38 17.59 9.49
C CYS A 339 15.23 16.75 10.46
N TYR A 340 15.04 15.43 10.48
CA TYR A 340 15.78 14.53 11.37
C TYR A 340 17.27 14.46 11.03
N THR A 341 17.61 14.49 9.74
CA THR A 341 18.99 14.37 9.24
C THR A 341 19.75 15.69 9.24
N ALA A 342 19.07 16.83 9.12
CA ALA A 342 19.68 18.15 9.18
C ALA A 342 20.31 18.49 10.55
N GLY A 343 19.94 17.76 11.62
CA GLY A 343 20.36 18.06 13.00
C GLY A 343 19.70 19.34 13.53
N GLU A 344 19.76 19.60 14.85
CA GLU A 344 19.14 20.78 15.51
C GLU A 344 19.67 22.15 15.04
N THR A 345 20.51 22.19 14.02
CA THR A 345 20.96 23.40 13.34
C THR A 345 20.00 23.79 12.22
N GLN A 346 18.81 24.28 12.55
CA GLN A 346 18.17 25.28 11.70
C GLN A 346 17.01 26.02 12.39
N ASP A 347 17.23 27.33 12.50
CA ASP A 347 16.29 28.42 12.81
C ASP A 347 15.30 28.62 11.64
N ILE A 348 14.81 27.52 11.04
CA ILE A 348 13.83 27.59 9.95
C ILE A 348 12.46 27.75 10.58
N GLN A 349 11.75 28.77 10.12
CA GLN A 349 10.30 28.90 10.23
C GLN A 349 9.63 27.74 9.49
N THR A 350 9.77 26.51 10.01
CA THR A 350 8.99 25.38 9.52
C THR A 350 7.54 25.67 9.91
N PRO A 351 6.58 25.53 8.99
CA PRO A 351 5.17 25.52 9.37
C PRO A 351 4.99 24.57 10.56
N GLN A 352 4.18 24.96 11.55
CA GLN A 352 3.86 24.08 12.67
C GLN A 352 3.11 22.85 12.13
N ARG A 353 3.86 21.79 11.80
CA ARG A 353 3.31 20.51 11.37
C ARG A 353 2.84 19.75 12.60
N TRP A 354 1.84 18.90 12.43
CA TRP A 354 1.36 18.05 13.52
C TRP A 354 2.50 17.23 14.14
N TRP A 355 3.34 16.62 13.29
CA TRP A 355 4.40 15.70 13.72
C TRP A 355 5.49 16.37 14.54
N SER A 356 5.74 17.69 14.40
CA SER A 356 6.82 18.37 15.12
C SER A 356 6.60 18.43 16.63
N ALA A 357 5.35 18.36 17.08
CA ALA A 357 4.99 18.31 18.50
C ALA A 357 4.92 16.87 19.06
N GLN A 358 5.17 15.85 18.23
CA GLN A 358 5.00 14.43 18.59
C GLN A 358 6.32 13.69 18.81
N ARG A 359 7.45 14.40 18.88
CA ARG A 359 8.78 13.81 19.10
C ARG A 359 8.76 12.93 20.35
N GLY A 360 9.22 11.68 20.23
CA GLY A 360 9.34 10.74 21.35
C GLY A 360 8.06 10.50 22.15
N SER A 361 6.90 10.56 21.50
CA SER A 361 5.60 10.58 22.17
C SER A 361 4.76 9.30 21.99
N TRP A 362 5.25 8.36 21.18
CA TRP A 362 4.52 7.15 20.81
C TRP A 362 5.22 5.90 21.38
N PRO A 363 4.63 5.18 22.35
CA PRO A 363 5.17 3.91 22.83
C PRO A 363 5.00 2.78 21.82
N SER A 364 4.12 2.94 20.84
CA SER A 364 3.87 1.96 19.81
C SER A 364 3.68 2.62 18.45
N ILE A 365 4.31 2.05 17.42
CA ILE A 365 4.13 2.41 16.02
C ILE A 365 3.86 1.16 15.19
N THR A 366 2.94 1.21 14.24
CA THR A 366 2.68 0.15 13.25
C THR A 366 2.83 0.67 11.83
N ALA A 367 3.22 -0.20 10.89
CA ALA A 367 3.27 0.11 9.46
C ALA A 367 3.00 -1.16 8.63
N ALA A 368 2.19 -1.06 7.58
CA ALA A 368 1.82 -2.21 6.76
C ALA A 368 2.08 -1.95 5.26
N ASP A 369 3.07 -2.64 4.73
CA ASP A 369 3.44 -2.64 3.30
C ASP A 369 3.82 -1.28 2.71
N CYS A 370 4.43 -0.42 3.52
CA CYS A 370 4.73 0.98 3.20
C CYS A 370 5.97 1.21 2.30
N ILE A 371 6.72 0.16 1.95
CA ILE A 371 8.02 0.28 1.30
C ILE A 371 7.89 -0.03 -0.19
N TYR A 372 7.97 1.03 -1.02
CA TYR A 372 7.88 0.94 -2.48
C TYR A 372 9.15 1.42 -3.19
N SER A 373 10.06 2.07 -2.48
CA SER A 373 11.37 2.48 -2.97
C SER A 373 12.42 2.37 -1.83
N PRO A 374 13.72 2.33 -2.15
CA PRO A 374 14.77 2.34 -1.13
C PRO A 374 14.78 3.61 -0.26
N ASP A 375 14.28 4.74 -0.77
CA ASP A 375 14.17 5.98 -0.01
C ASP A 375 13.10 5.87 1.09
N HIS A 376 11.98 5.19 0.84
CA HIS A 376 10.93 4.98 1.86
C HIS A 376 11.49 4.29 3.10
N ALA A 377 12.39 3.32 2.95
CA ALA A 377 13.02 2.65 4.09
C ALA A 377 13.83 3.63 4.95
N ARG A 378 14.57 4.56 4.32
CA ARG A 378 15.34 5.60 5.03
C ARG A 378 14.42 6.63 5.69
N TRP A 379 13.41 7.10 4.98
CA TRP A 379 12.47 8.08 5.51
C TRP A 379 11.66 7.54 6.68
N LEU A 380 11.18 6.30 6.56
CA LEU A 380 10.46 5.61 7.62
C LEU A 380 11.34 5.37 8.84
N ALA A 381 12.62 5.00 8.66
CA ALA A 381 13.56 4.84 9.76
C ALA A 381 13.78 6.13 10.55
N SER A 382 13.93 7.28 9.87
CA SER A 382 14.01 8.60 10.52
C SER A 382 12.71 8.98 11.21
N THR A 383 11.57 8.72 10.57
CA THR A 383 10.24 9.00 11.12
C THR A 383 9.98 8.22 12.40
N MET A 384 10.21 6.90 12.38
CA MET A 384 10.08 6.06 13.58
C MET A 384 11.05 6.52 14.68
N ALA A 385 12.29 6.85 14.34
CA ALA A 385 13.26 7.32 15.33
C ALA A 385 12.96 8.71 15.90
N TYR A 386 12.20 9.54 15.17
CA TYR A 386 11.74 10.84 15.66
C TYR A 386 10.53 10.70 16.60
N LEU A 387 9.57 9.83 16.25
CA LEU A 387 8.26 9.74 16.90
C LEU A 387 8.20 8.74 18.06
N LEU A 388 8.96 7.64 18.00
CA LEU A 388 8.93 6.58 19.01
C LEU A 388 9.53 7.06 20.34
N CYS A 389 8.88 6.72 21.45
CA CYS A 389 9.44 6.94 22.79
C CYS A 389 10.85 6.36 22.92
N THR A 390 11.74 7.09 23.58
CA THR A 390 13.08 6.58 23.90
C THR A 390 13.03 5.72 25.15
N PRO A 391 14.07 4.88 25.42
CA PRO A 391 14.11 4.06 26.63
C PRO A 391 14.10 4.84 27.95
N ASP A 392 14.45 6.13 27.92
CA ASP A 392 14.32 7.04 29.08
C ASP A 392 12.85 7.30 29.45
N THR A 393 11.96 7.27 28.47
CA THR A 393 10.52 7.55 28.62
C THR A 393 9.69 6.28 28.69
N ASP A 394 9.99 5.30 27.83
CA ASP A 394 9.36 3.99 27.82
C ASP A 394 10.38 2.95 27.29
N PRO A 395 10.94 2.09 28.16
CA PRO A 395 11.92 1.07 27.77
C PRO A 395 11.32 -0.05 26.91
N ASP A 396 9.99 -0.19 26.89
CA ASP A 396 9.27 -1.22 26.15
C ASP A 396 8.74 -0.74 24.80
N ALA A 397 8.94 0.55 24.49
CA ALA A 397 8.48 1.15 23.26
C ALA A 397 9.07 0.46 22.02
N ARG A 398 8.20 0.18 21.04
CA ARG A 398 8.58 -0.54 19.82
C ARG A 398 7.73 -0.16 18.62
N ALA A 399 8.31 -0.30 17.44
CA ALA A 399 7.60 -0.25 16.18
C ALA A 399 7.47 -1.67 15.59
N VAL A 400 6.33 -1.98 14.98
CA VAL A 400 6.11 -3.25 14.27
C VAL A 400 5.73 -2.95 12.83
N MET A 401 6.48 -3.50 11.87
CA MET A 401 6.21 -3.32 10.45
C MET A 401 6.07 -4.67 9.76
N ILE A 402 5.12 -4.78 8.84
CA ILE A 402 5.04 -5.90 7.90
C ILE A 402 5.30 -5.40 6.47
N MET A 403 5.90 -6.25 5.64
CA MET A 403 6.04 -6.03 4.20
C MET A 403 5.77 -7.33 3.44
N ALA A 404 5.12 -7.24 2.28
CA ALA A 404 5.05 -8.35 1.35
C ALA A 404 6.43 -8.58 0.68
N ASN A 405 6.88 -9.83 0.63
CA ASN A 405 8.12 -10.17 -0.05
C ASN A 405 7.85 -10.24 -1.57
N ARG A 406 8.35 -9.23 -2.29
CA ARG A 406 8.25 -9.12 -3.75
C ARG A 406 9.65 -9.27 -4.33
N THR A 407 10.00 -10.49 -4.76
CA THR A 407 11.37 -10.80 -5.24
C THR A 407 11.54 -10.66 -6.76
N ARG A 408 10.48 -10.28 -7.48
CA ARG A 408 10.44 -10.17 -8.94
C ARG A 408 10.19 -8.73 -9.40
N GLY A 409 10.62 -8.40 -10.61
CA GLY A 409 10.52 -7.07 -11.19
C GLY A 409 11.29 -6.00 -10.39
N ARG A 410 10.93 -4.73 -10.57
CA ARG A 410 11.60 -3.57 -9.94
C ARG A 410 11.80 -3.71 -8.43
N PHE A 411 10.84 -4.31 -7.73
CA PHE A 411 10.93 -4.52 -6.28
C PHE A 411 12.00 -5.55 -5.88
N GLY A 412 12.23 -6.57 -6.71
CA GLY A 412 13.32 -7.52 -6.56
C GLY A 412 14.68 -6.88 -6.86
N GLU A 413 14.77 -6.11 -7.94
CA GLU A 413 16.00 -5.38 -8.33
C GLU A 413 16.42 -4.34 -7.30
N TRP A 414 15.46 -3.62 -6.71
CA TRP A 414 15.72 -2.66 -5.63
C TRP A 414 16.08 -3.31 -4.30
N GLU A 415 16.04 -4.64 -4.22
CA GLU A 415 16.27 -5.42 -3.00
C GLU A 415 15.53 -4.78 -1.80
N LEU A 416 14.24 -4.45 -1.96
CA LEU A 416 13.53 -3.58 -0.99
C LEU A 416 13.63 -4.09 0.45
N ARG A 417 13.56 -5.41 0.65
CA ARG A 417 13.81 -6.04 1.95
C ARG A 417 15.19 -5.66 2.54
N ARG A 418 16.24 -5.72 1.72
CA ARG A 418 17.60 -5.35 2.10
C ARG A 418 17.72 -3.85 2.37
N SER A 419 16.94 -3.02 1.66
CA SER A 419 16.90 -1.57 1.91
C SER A 419 16.38 -1.26 3.32
N VAL A 420 15.38 -2.00 3.82
CA VAL A 420 14.91 -1.92 5.21
C VAL A 420 16.02 -2.38 6.17
N GLU A 421 16.60 -3.55 5.95
CA GLU A 421 17.66 -4.07 6.82
C GLU A 421 18.86 -3.12 6.90
N SER A 422 19.23 -2.48 5.79
CA SER A 422 20.28 -1.46 5.72
C SER A 422 19.88 -0.17 6.41
N ALA A 423 18.65 0.29 6.21
CA ALA A 423 18.14 1.50 6.83
C ALA A 423 18.15 1.41 8.36
N PHE A 424 17.93 0.23 8.93
CA PHE A 424 17.93 -0.04 10.39
C PHE A 424 19.20 -0.75 10.90
N ALA A 425 20.26 -0.81 10.10
CA ALA A 425 21.49 -1.49 10.45
C ALA A 425 22.16 -0.84 11.68
N ALA A 426 22.78 -1.68 12.51
CA ALA A 426 23.41 -1.26 13.76
C ALA A 426 24.66 -0.39 13.53
N ASP A 427 25.27 -0.42 12.35
CA ASP A 427 26.52 0.26 11.97
C ASP A 427 26.30 1.51 11.08
N ARG A 428 25.04 1.90 10.82
CA ARG A 428 24.72 3.08 9.99
C ARG A 428 25.31 4.37 10.58
N ALA A 429 25.74 5.28 9.70
CA ALA A 429 26.23 6.60 10.08
C ALA A 429 25.22 7.34 10.97
N SER A 430 25.75 8.00 12.00
CA SER A 430 25.07 8.51 13.20
C SER A 430 23.64 9.02 13.03
N ALA A 431 22.73 8.48 13.85
CA ALA A 431 21.49 9.15 14.21
C ALA A 431 21.80 10.43 15.03
N PRO A 432 20.95 11.45 15.03
CA PRO A 432 21.09 12.65 15.86
C PRO A 432 21.07 12.39 17.38
N SER A 433 20.68 11.18 17.83
CA SER A 433 20.77 10.81 19.24
C SER A 433 22.14 10.21 19.56
N GLU A 434 22.85 10.81 20.52
CA GLU A 434 24.13 10.32 21.05
C GLU A 434 23.97 9.13 22.01
N ARG A 435 22.75 8.80 22.46
CA ARG A 435 22.50 7.77 23.49
C ARG A 435 21.88 6.49 22.97
N TYR A 436 20.95 6.59 22.02
CA TYR A 436 20.16 5.44 21.55
C TYR A 436 20.08 5.38 20.04
N ARG A 437 20.00 4.16 19.51
CA ARG A 437 19.78 3.89 18.08
C ARG A 437 18.59 2.97 17.90
N LEU A 438 17.68 3.34 17.00
CA LEU A 438 16.57 2.47 16.60
C LEU A 438 17.11 1.38 15.67
N THR A 439 16.98 0.12 16.07
CA THR A 439 17.47 -1.04 15.30
C THR A 439 16.37 -2.09 15.18
N ILE A 440 16.57 -3.06 14.28
CA ILE A 440 15.77 -4.29 14.27
C ILE A 440 16.11 -5.10 15.52
N VAL A 441 15.09 -5.55 16.26
CA VAL A 441 15.24 -6.40 17.46
C VAL A 441 14.61 -7.78 17.30
N ASP A 442 13.67 -7.93 16.36
CA ASP A 442 13.10 -9.22 15.98
C ASP A 442 12.68 -9.21 14.51
N ARG A 443 12.67 -10.40 13.88
CA ARG A 443 12.26 -10.60 12.49
C ARG A 443 11.56 -11.95 12.36
N VAL A 444 10.33 -11.94 11.86
CA VAL A 444 9.51 -13.13 11.62
C VAL A 444 9.13 -13.20 10.15
N GLU A 445 9.42 -14.32 9.50
CA GLU A 445 8.94 -14.59 8.14
C GLU A 445 7.61 -15.35 8.21
N LEU A 446 6.64 -14.92 7.41
CA LEU A 446 5.32 -15.53 7.30
C LEU A 446 5.13 -16.08 5.89
N PRO A 447 4.57 -17.29 5.74
CA PRO A 447 4.31 -17.85 4.43
C PRO A 447 3.20 -17.09 3.72
N ARG A 448 3.20 -17.14 2.38
CA ARG A 448 2.04 -16.71 1.59
C ARG A 448 0.82 -17.57 1.93
N VAL A 449 -0.35 -16.94 2.06
CA VAL A 449 -1.63 -17.65 2.17
C VAL A 449 -2.30 -17.67 0.81
N ARG A 450 -2.71 -18.85 0.35
CA ARG A 450 -3.41 -19.00 -0.93
C ARG A 450 -4.74 -18.24 -0.88
N GLY A 451 -4.98 -17.40 -1.89
CA GLY A 451 -6.21 -16.60 -2.01
C GLY A 451 -6.18 -15.26 -1.27
N LEU A 452 -5.04 -14.90 -0.66
CA LEU A 452 -4.82 -13.60 -0.03
C LEU A 452 -3.51 -13.00 -0.55
N GLY A 453 -3.53 -11.70 -0.87
CA GLY A 453 -2.37 -11.00 -1.46
C GLY A 453 -2.23 -11.20 -2.97
N ARG A 454 -1.26 -10.52 -3.55
CA ARG A 454 -1.02 -10.56 -5.00
C ARG A 454 -0.32 -11.85 -5.45
N ASP A 455 -0.39 -12.13 -6.74
CA ASP A 455 0.25 -13.31 -7.32
C ASP A 455 1.78 -13.28 -7.34
N ASP A 456 2.36 -12.07 -7.32
CA ASP A 456 3.79 -11.81 -7.29
C ASP A 456 4.39 -11.75 -5.88
N GLU A 457 3.59 -11.98 -4.83
CA GLU A 457 4.06 -12.05 -3.44
C GLU A 457 4.51 -13.48 -3.10
N ASP A 458 5.68 -13.63 -2.49
CA ASP A 458 6.25 -14.92 -2.08
C ASP A 458 6.00 -15.26 -0.60
N GLY A 459 5.53 -14.27 0.17
CA GLY A 459 5.31 -14.34 1.61
C GLY A 459 5.36 -12.95 2.23
N TYR A 460 5.51 -12.87 3.55
CA TYR A 460 5.61 -11.60 4.27
C TYR A 460 6.75 -11.65 5.28
N VAL A 461 7.29 -10.48 5.61
CA VAL A 461 8.27 -10.33 6.68
C VAL A 461 7.75 -9.30 7.66
N VAL A 462 7.77 -9.65 8.94
CA VAL A 462 7.44 -8.76 10.05
C VAL A 462 8.75 -8.41 10.77
N TRP A 463 8.99 -7.13 10.98
CA TRP A 463 10.08 -6.64 11.82
C TRP A 463 9.54 -5.98 13.07
N THR A 464 10.23 -6.20 14.18
CA THR A 464 10.08 -5.37 15.39
C THR A 464 11.32 -4.50 15.52
N PHE A 465 11.11 -3.21 15.75
CA PHE A 465 12.16 -2.23 15.97
C PHE A 465 12.06 -1.65 17.38
N ALA A 466 13.19 -1.45 18.03
CA ALA A 466 13.26 -0.78 19.32
C ALA A 466 14.60 -0.05 19.47
N PHE A 467 14.64 0.94 20.36
CA PHE A 467 15.88 1.62 20.68
C PHE A 467 16.84 0.73 21.47
N ARG A 468 18.10 0.73 21.07
CA ARG A 468 19.22 0.11 21.79
C ARG A 468 20.22 1.19 22.22
N PRO A 469 20.87 1.05 23.39
CA PRO A 469 21.97 1.93 23.76
C PRO A 469 23.08 1.90 22.72
N LEU A 470 23.67 3.05 22.42
CA LEU A 470 24.92 3.10 21.67
C LEU A 470 26.05 2.64 22.61
N GLU A 471 26.80 1.63 22.21
CA GLU A 471 28.02 1.24 22.94
C GLU A 471 28.96 2.44 22.94
N LYS A 472 29.41 2.87 24.13
CA LYS A 472 30.53 3.80 24.21
C LYS A 472 31.72 3.07 23.62
N THR A 473 32.20 3.52 22.46
CA THR A 473 33.58 3.25 22.08
C THR A 473 34.44 3.89 23.14
N ASP A 474 34.99 3.07 24.05
CA ASP A 474 36.05 3.50 24.96
C ASP A 474 37.18 4.07 24.09
N ALA A 475 37.35 5.39 24.16
CA ALA A 475 38.39 6.13 23.48
C ALA A 475 39.69 6.14 24.29
#